data_AF-A0AAD3MCI1-F1
#
_entry.id   AF-A0AAD3MCI1-F1
#
_cell.length_a   1.000
_cell.length_b   1.000
_cell.length_c   1.000
_cell.angle_alpha   90.00
_cell.angle_beta   90.00
_cell.angle_gamma   90.00
#
_symmetry.space_group_name_H-M   'P 1'
#
loop_
_entity.id
_entity.type
_entity.pdbx_description
1 polymer ?
#
loop_
_entity_poly.entity_id
_entity_poly.type
_entity_poly.pdbx_seq_one_letter_code
_entity_poly.pdbx_strand_id
1 'polypeptide(L)'
;MDFKIRVATKEDSKEISRMIMELAVFVKMPDQVQISHEELERDVTVCSLVAVPEEHKSKEGFTVVGYALYFYTYSTEFRRNGIGKGLLSKVAEVGKKKQCVRLQLSVLNWNTPSRDFYAAKGAQDLTVTEGLHLIRFDGQNLDNLANEAPKD
;
A
#
# COMPACT_ATOMS: atom_id res chain seq x y z
N MET A 1 25.84 5.43 -9.15
CA MET A 1 24.75 4.91 -9.99
C MET A 1 23.69 5.98 -9.95
N ASP A 2 23.47 6.66 -11.07
CA ASP A 2 22.51 7.76 -11.11
C ASP A 2 21.10 7.17 -11.19
N PHE A 3 20.16 7.75 -10.45
CA PHE A 3 18.74 7.37 -10.49
C PHE A 3 17.89 8.58 -10.13
N LYS A 4 16.63 8.58 -10.59
CA LYS A 4 15.66 9.64 -10.35
C LYS A 4 14.44 9.05 -9.65
N ILE A 5 13.98 9.75 -8.63
CA ILE A 5 12.69 9.47 -7.99
C ILE A 5 11.67 10.45 -8.57
N ARG A 6 10.55 9.95 -9.07
CA ARG A 6 9.47 10.80 -9.60
C ARG A 6 8.10 10.23 -9.30
N VAL A 7 7.08 11.08 -9.30
CA VAL A 7 5.69 10.63 -9.23
C VAL A 7 5.35 9.82 -10.47
N ALA A 8 4.57 8.76 -10.29
CA ALA A 8 4.08 7.93 -11.36
C ALA A 8 3.03 8.67 -12.20
N THR A 9 3.06 8.40 -13.50
CA THR A 9 2.11 8.85 -14.50
C THR A 9 1.25 7.68 -14.97
N LYS A 10 0.17 7.92 -15.73
CA LYS A 10 -0.70 6.84 -16.21
C LYS A 10 0.04 5.86 -17.10
N GLU A 11 1.04 6.35 -17.82
CA GLU A 11 1.92 5.62 -18.70
C GLU A 11 2.78 4.59 -17.95
N ASP A 12 3.02 4.78 -16.65
CA ASP A 12 3.82 3.87 -15.82
C ASP A 12 3.03 2.66 -15.28
N SER A 13 1.73 2.60 -15.52
CA SER A 13 0.84 1.55 -15.01
C SER A 13 1.29 0.13 -15.39
N LYS A 14 1.90 -0.06 -16.57
CA LYS A 14 2.48 -1.36 -16.99
C LYS A 14 3.69 -1.75 -16.15
N GLU A 15 4.58 -0.79 -15.92
CA GLU A 15 5.78 -1.01 -15.11
C GLU A 15 5.42 -1.28 -13.65
N ILE A 16 4.44 -0.55 -13.11
CA ILE A 16 3.91 -0.78 -11.76
C ILE A 16 3.28 -2.16 -11.65
N SER A 17 2.43 -2.54 -12.62
CA SER A 17 1.81 -3.87 -12.63
C SER A 17 2.85 -4.99 -12.66
N ARG A 18 3.93 -4.81 -13.45
CA ARG A 18 5.04 -5.75 -13.50
C ARG A 18 5.73 -5.87 -12.13
N MET A 19 6.12 -4.75 -11.53
CA MET A 19 6.82 -4.77 -10.24
C MET A 19 5.92 -5.27 -9.08
N ILE A 20 4.61 -5.05 -9.12
CA ILE A 20 3.65 -5.66 -8.18
C ILE A 20 3.70 -7.18 -8.31
N MET A 21 3.69 -7.71 -9.53
CA MET A 21 3.78 -9.16 -9.75
C MET A 21 5.14 -9.72 -9.33
N GLU A 22 6.24 -9.03 -9.65
CA GLU A 22 7.60 -9.42 -9.22
C GLU A 22 7.70 -9.49 -7.69
N LEU A 23 7.18 -8.47 -6.99
CA LEU A 23 7.12 -8.48 -5.53
C LEU A 23 6.25 -9.62 -5.01
N ALA A 24 5.08 -9.86 -5.63
CA ALA A 24 4.17 -10.93 -5.24
C ALA A 24 4.81 -12.32 -5.40
N VAL A 25 5.57 -12.55 -6.47
CA VAL A 25 6.37 -13.77 -6.67
C VAL A 25 7.45 -13.90 -5.58
N PHE A 26 8.18 -12.81 -5.29
CA PHE A 26 9.21 -12.80 -4.25
C PHE A 26 8.65 -13.13 -2.86
N VAL A 27 7.48 -12.59 -2.50
CA VAL A 27 6.80 -12.89 -1.23
C VAL A 27 5.94 -14.17 -1.26
N LYS A 28 6.01 -14.96 -2.34
CA LYS A 28 5.29 -16.24 -2.53
C LYS A 28 3.76 -16.12 -2.52
N MET A 29 3.22 -15.01 -3.00
CA MET A 29 1.79 -14.72 -3.08
C MET A 29 1.31 -14.21 -4.46
N PRO A 30 1.76 -14.76 -5.61
CA PRO A 30 1.38 -14.25 -6.94
C PRO A 30 -0.12 -14.32 -7.21
N ASP A 31 -0.82 -15.35 -6.74
CA ASP A 31 -2.27 -15.55 -6.95
C ASP A 31 -3.14 -14.51 -6.22
N GLN A 32 -2.53 -13.75 -5.29
CA GLN A 32 -3.21 -12.68 -4.55
C GLN A 32 -3.21 -11.35 -5.32
N VAL A 33 -2.50 -11.26 -6.45
CA VAL A 33 -2.52 -10.07 -7.31
C VAL A 33 -3.82 -10.08 -8.12
N GLN A 34 -4.77 -9.25 -7.71
CA GLN A 34 -6.10 -9.14 -8.33
C GLN A 34 -6.30 -7.80 -9.06
N ILE A 35 -5.34 -6.88 -8.97
CA ILE A 35 -5.46 -5.54 -9.54
C ILE A 35 -5.25 -5.58 -11.06
N SER A 36 -6.18 -4.97 -11.80
CA SER A 36 -6.11 -4.85 -13.25
C SER A 36 -5.32 -3.61 -13.69
N HIS A 37 -4.93 -3.59 -14.97
CA HIS A 37 -4.25 -2.46 -15.58
C HIS A 37 -5.09 -1.17 -15.54
N GLU A 38 -6.38 -1.28 -15.85
CA GLU A 38 -7.33 -0.16 -15.84
C GLU A 38 -7.52 0.43 -14.44
N GLU A 39 -7.54 -0.42 -13.41
CA GLU A 39 -7.58 0.02 -12.01
C GLU A 39 -6.30 0.72 -11.59
N LEU A 40 -5.12 0.23 -12.02
CA LEU A 40 -3.84 0.88 -11.79
C LEU A 40 -3.76 2.25 -12.46
N GLU A 41 -4.17 2.38 -13.73
CA GLU A 41 -4.19 3.66 -14.44
C GLU A 41 -5.07 4.72 -13.76
N ARG A 42 -6.17 4.28 -13.13
CA ARG A 42 -7.04 5.17 -12.36
C ARG A 42 -6.38 5.68 -11.08
N ASP A 43 -5.66 4.82 -10.38
CA ASP A 43 -5.20 5.06 -9.01
C ASP A 43 -3.70 5.41 -8.91
N VAL A 44 -2.99 5.49 -10.05
CA VAL A 44 -1.53 5.68 -10.14
C VAL A 44 -0.98 6.93 -9.44
N THR A 45 -1.83 7.92 -9.16
CA THR A 45 -1.44 9.23 -8.62
C THR A 45 -0.89 9.17 -7.19
N VAL A 46 -0.98 8.02 -6.52
CA VAL A 46 -0.41 7.81 -5.17
C VAL A 46 0.79 6.85 -5.19
N CYS A 47 1.58 6.92 -6.26
CA CYS A 47 2.78 6.12 -6.45
C CYS A 47 3.98 7.00 -6.83
N SER A 48 5.14 6.69 -6.26
CA SER A 48 6.44 7.22 -6.68
C SER A 48 7.30 6.08 -7.24
N LEU A 49 8.12 6.38 -8.25
CA LEU A 49 8.93 5.41 -8.99
C LEU A 49 10.40 5.76 -8.90
N VAL A 50 11.24 4.73 -8.96
CA VAL A 50 12.69 4.84 -9.16
C VAL A 50 13.01 4.51 -10.61
N ALA A 51 13.56 5.48 -11.33
CA ALA A 51 14.04 5.32 -12.71
C ALA A 51 15.56 5.44 -12.79
N VAL A 52 16.20 4.54 -13.51
CA VAL A 52 17.64 4.55 -13.81
C VAL A 52 17.89 4.94 -15.27
N PRO A 53 19.07 5.51 -15.60
CA PRO A 53 19.50 5.72 -16.98
C PRO A 53 19.53 4.42 -17.81
N GLU A 54 19.44 4.54 -19.14
CA GLU A 54 19.37 3.40 -20.07
C GLU A 54 20.59 2.47 -19.96
N GLU A 55 21.77 3.04 -19.70
CA GLU A 55 23.02 2.31 -19.48
C GLU A 55 23.04 1.49 -18.18
N HIS A 56 22.10 1.76 -17.27
CA HIS A 56 21.95 1.10 -15.98
C HIS A 56 20.68 0.24 -15.88
N LYS A 57 19.99 -0.02 -17.00
CA LYS A 57 18.76 -0.81 -17.02
C LYS A 57 18.93 -2.21 -16.42
N SER A 58 17.82 -2.80 -15.97
CA SER A 58 17.80 -4.16 -15.44
C SER A 58 18.32 -5.18 -16.46
N LYS A 59 18.60 -6.40 -16.02
CA LYS A 59 19.03 -7.49 -16.93
C LYS A 59 17.98 -7.77 -18.02
N GLU A 60 16.70 -7.53 -17.71
CA GLU A 60 15.57 -7.67 -18.62
C GLU A 60 15.30 -6.40 -19.46
N GLY A 61 16.06 -5.32 -19.23
CA GLY A 61 15.99 -4.09 -20.02
C GLY A 61 15.11 -2.99 -19.45
N PHE A 62 14.67 -3.07 -18.18
CA PHE A 62 13.79 -2.06 -17.58
C PHE A 62 14.56 -0.87 -16.99
N THR A 63 14.09 0.34 -17.26
CA THR A 63 14.61 1.59 -16.67
C THR A 63 13.84 2.00 -15.42
N VAL A 64 12.59 1.54 -15.24
CA VAL A 64 11.85 1.69 -13.97
C VAL A 64 12.10 0.45 -13.12
N VAL A 65 12.77 0.63 -11.99
CA VAL A 65 13.32 -0.49 -11.19
C VAL A 65 12.80 -0.53 -9.75
N GLY A 66 11.94 0.41 -9.37
CA GLY A 66 11.31 0.41 -8.05
C GLY A 66 10.06 1.27 -8.02
N TYR A 67 9.18 0.98 -7.06
CA TYR A 67 7.99 1.77 -6.78
C TYR A 67 7.72 1.84 -5.27
N ALA A 68 7.03 2.89 -4.86
CA ALA A 68 6.47 3.06 -3.53
C ALA A 68 5.02 3.56 -3.65
N LEU A 69 4.10 2.94 -2.91
CA LEU A 69 2.72 3.38 -2.80
C LEU A 69 2.55 4.16 -1.51
N TYR A 70 1.79 5.25 -1.55
CA TYR A 70 1.40 6.00 -0.36
C TYR A 70 -0.11 6.26 -0.38
N PHE A 71 -0.71 6.61 0.76
CA PHE A 71 -2.12 6.99 0.84
C PHE A 71 -2.38 7.80 2.10
N TYR A 72 -3.43 8.61 2.05
CA TYR A 72 -3.89 9.38 3.21
C TYR A 72 -4.69 8.49 4.16
N THR A 73 -4.48 8.65 5.46
CA THR A 73 -5.23 7.96 6.51
C THR A 73 -5.97 8.97 7.38
N TYR A 74 -7.16 8.60 7.85
CA TYR A 74 -7.98 9.41 8.74
C TYR A 74 -8.46 8.55 9.91
N SER A 75 -8.50 9.10 11.12
CA SER A 75 -8.98 8.43 12.34
C SER A 75 -10.18 9.16 12.94
N THR A 76 -10.96 8.46 13.76
CA THR A 76 -12.11 9.03 14.49
C THR A 76 -12.02 8.70 15.99
N GLU A 77 -12.44 9.62 16.84
CA GLU A 77 -12.30 9.50 18.31
C GLU A 77 -13.55 8.97 19.03
N PHE A 78 -14.71 8.93 18.35
CA PHE A 78 -15.98 8.54 18.97
C PHE A 78 -16.14 7.02 19.08
N ARG A 79 -16.33 6.52 20.30
CA ARG A 79 -16.54 5.09 20.60
C ARG A 79 -17.94 4.83 21.18
N ARG A 80 -18.37 3.55 21.14
CA ARG A 80 -19.49 2.96 21.93
C ARG A 80 -20.97 3.27 21.58
N ASN A 81 -21.31 3.77 20.39
CA ASN A 81 -22.73 3.93 19.96
C ASN A 81 -23.05 3.25 18.61
N GLY A 82 -22.36 2.15 18.27
CA GLY A 82 -22.47 1.54 16.93
C GLY A 82 -21.81 2.34 15.80
N ILE A 83 -21.34 3.56 16.08
CA ILE A 83 -20.66 4.47 15.13
C ILE A 83 -19.49 3.77 14.41
N GLY A 84 -18.61 3.09 15.14
CA GLY A 84 -17.47 2.39 14.54
C GLY A 84 -17.89 1.31 13.54
N LYS A 85 -18.95 0.56 13.84
CA LYS A 85 -19.53 -0.43 12.91
C LYS A 85 -20.13 0.25 11.68
N GLY A 86 -20.88 1.34 11.87
CA GLY A 86 -21.49 2.11 10.78
C GLY A 86 -20.42 2.69 9.84
N LEU A 87 -19.39 3.31 10.41
CA LEU A 87 -18.27 3.86 9.66
C LEU A 87 -17.53 2.78 8.87
N LEU A 88 -17.15 1.67 9.52
CA LEU A 88 -16.45 0.57 8.85
C LEU A 88 -17.26 -0.01 7.69
N SER A 89 -18.56 -0.22 7.90
CA SER A 89 -19.45 -0.74 6.86
C SER A 89 -19.59 0.24 5.70
N LYS A 90 -19.69 1.55 5.98
CA LYS A 90 -19.78 2.58 4.94
C LYS A 90 -18.48 2.71 4.15
N VAL A 91 -17.33 2.61 4.81
CA VAL A 91 -16.02 2.59 4.16
C VAL A 91 -15.89 1.37 3.26
N ALA A 92 -16.31 0.19 3.71
CA ALA A 92 -16.33 -1.02 2.87
C ALA A 92 -17.26 -0.85 1.65
N GLU A 93 -18.46 -0.28 1.83
CA GLU A 93 -19.38 0.01 0.71
C GLU A 93 -18.76 0.98 -0.31
N VAL A 94 -18.17 2.07 0.15
CA VAL A 94 -17.48 3.05 -0.71
C VAL A 94 -16.29 2.41 -1.42
N GLY A 95 -15.49 1.62 -0.70
CA GLY A 95 -14.38 0.87 -1.27
C GLY A 95 -14.84 -0.06 -2.38
N LYS A 96 -15.89 -0.85 -2.16
CA LYS A 96 -16.46 -1.72 -3.20
C LYS A 96 -16.96 -0.95 -4.42
N LYS A 97 -17.62 0.20 -4.23
CA LYS A 97 -18.03 1.09 -5.35
C LYS A 97 -16.85 1.63 -6.15
N LYS A 98 -15.69 1.79 -5.51
CA LYS A 98 -14.42 2.18 -6.13
C LYS A 98 -13.56 0.98 -6.55
N GLN A 99 -14.10 -0.23 -6.58
CA GLN A 99 -13.35 -1.46 -6.91
C GLN A 99 -12.14 -1.70 -6.00
N CYS A 100 -12.12 -1.18 -4.77
CA CYS A 100 -11.11 -1.56 -3.79
C CYS A 100 -11.30 -3.05 -3.43
N VAL A 101 -10.21 -3.80 -3.49
CA VAL A 101 -10.21 -5.26 -3.25
C VAL A 101 -10.02 -5.63 -1.77
N ARG A 102 -9.55 -4.70 -0.93
CA ARG A 102 -9.24 -4.97 0.47
C ARG A 102 -9.49 -3.77 1.38
N LEU A 103 -9.86 -4.05 2.62
CA LEU A 103 -9.85 -3.12 3.74
C LEU A 103 -8.84 -3.64 4.77
N GLN A 104 -7.85 -2.83 5.12
CA GLN A 104 -6.90 -3.12 6.20
C GLN A 104 -7.01 -2.08 7.30
N LEU A 105 -6.80 -2.54 8.54
CA LEU A 105 -6.79 -1.70 9.73
C LEU A 105 -5.79 -2.26 10.74
N SER A 106 -5.33 -1.41 11.65
CA SER A 106 -4.46 -1.81 12.75
C SER A 106 -5.25 -1.79 14.06
N VAL A 107 -5.07 -2.82 14.87
CA VAL A 107 -5.70 -2.94 16.20
C VAL A 107 -4.60 -3.09 17.23
N LEU A 108 -4.67 -2.31 18.32
CA LEU A 108 -3.72 -2.43 19.43
C LEU A 108 -3.80 -3.83 20.05
N ASN A 109 -2.66 -4.43 20.38
CA ASN A 109 -2.57 -5.80 20.90
C ASN A 109 -3.48 -6.04 22.12
N TRP A 110 -3.59 -5.08 23.03
CA TRP A 110 -4.44 -5.24 24.23
C TRP A 110 -5.95 -5.22 23.93
N ASN A 111 -6.37 -4.80 22.73
CA ASN A 111 -7.77 -4.61 22.39
C ASN A 111 -8.40 -5.90 21.83
N THR A 112 -8.36 -6.96 22.64
CA THR A 112 -9.00 -8.26 22.35
C THR A 112 -10.46 -8.12 21.90
N PRO A 113 -11.32 -7.28 22.54
CA PRO A 113 -12.71 -7.15 22.09
C PRO A 113 -12.86 -6.68 20.64
N SER A 114 -11.98 -5.80 20.15
CA SER A 114 -12.03 -5.37 18.75
C SER A 114 -11.47 -6.43 17.81
N ARG A 115 -10.39 -7.13 18.21
CA ARG A 115 -9.85 -8.25 17.41
C ARG A 115 -10.90 -9.33 17.20
N ASP A 116 -11.57 -9.75 18.27
CA ASP A 116 -12.63 -10.75 18.21
C ASP A 116 -13.81 -10.27 17.34
N PHE A 117 -14.19 -9.00 17.47
CA PHE A 117 -15.25 -8.40 16.66
C PHE A 117 -14.94 -8.44 15.15
N TYR A 118 -13.70 -8.17 14.75
CA TYR A 118 -13.30 -8.21 13.34
C TYR A 118 -13.09 -9.66 12.85
N ALA A 119 -12.51 -10.53 13.68
CA ALA A 119 -12.35 -11.95 13.36
C ALA A 119 -13.71 -12.63 13.11
N ALA A 120 -14.73 -12.32 13.91
CA ALA A 120 -16.10 -12.78 13.71
C ALA A 120 -16.74 -12.30 12.38
N LYS A 121 -16.11 -11.37 11.66
CA LYS A 121 -16.52 -10.88 10.33
C LYS A 121 -15.62 -11.39 9.20
N GLY A 122 -14.71 -12.31 9.50
CA GLY A 122 -13.78 -12.89 8.53
C GLY A 122 -12.48 -12.09 8.35
N ALA A 123 -12.19 -11.10 9.19
CA ALA A 123 -10.88 -10.44 9.16
C ALA A 123 -9.78 -11.39 9.69
N GLN A 124 -8.59 -11.32 9.09
CA GLN A 124 -7.42 -12.09 9.49
C GLN A 124 -6.40 -11.18 10.19
N ASP A 125 -5.75 -11.68 11.24
CA ASP A 125 -4.65 -10.98 11.92
C ASP A 125 -3.33 -11.24 11.18
N LEU A 126 -2.90 -10.26 10.38
CA LEU A 126 -1.72 -10.40 9.53
C LEU A 126 -0.40 -10.46 10.31
N THR A 127 -0.37 -9.95 11.56
CA THR A 127 0.80 -10.13 12.42
C THR A 127 0.97 -11.61 12.79
N VAL A 128 -0.13 -12.34 12.96
CA VAL A 128 -0.12 -13.78 13.27
C VAL A 128 0.05 -14.63 12.00
N THR A 129 -0.68 -14.32 10.93
CA THR A 129 -0.72 -15.19 9.73
C THR A 129 0.46 -14.99 8.79
N GLU A 130 0.99 -13.76 8.70
CA GLU A 130 2.03 -13.39 7.74
C GLU A 130 3.31 -12.87 8.41
N GLY A 131 3.30 -12.68 9.74
CA GLY A 131 4.47 -12.15 10.47
C GLY A 131 4.73 -10.67 10.18
N LEU A 132 3.72 -9.91 9.74
CA LEU A 132 3.90 -8.50 9.39
C LEU A 132 4.05 -7.61 10.63
N HIS A 133 5.05 -6.72 10.58
CA HIS A 133 5.25 -5.64 11.54
C HIS A 133 4.83 -4.29 10.93
N LEU A 134 4.00 -3.54 11.67
CA LEU A 134 3.65 -2.17 11.29
C LEU A 134 4.74 -1.21 11.79
N ILE A 135 5.52 -0.64 10.86
CA ILE A 135 6.59 0.31 11.13
C ILE A 135 6.15 1.72 10.71
N ARG A 136 6.44 2.74 11.54
CA ARG A 136 6.09 4.14 11.27
C ARG A 136 7.29 5.05 11.49
N PHE A 137 7.49 5.96 10.54
CA PHE A 137 8.29 7.18 10.73
C PHE A 137 7.30 8.35 10.89
N ASP A 138 7.43 9.14 11.96
CA ASP A 138 6.58 10.30 12.22
C ASP A 138 7.39 11.50 12.73
N GLY A 139 6.79 12.69 12.59
CA GLY A 139 7.40 13.98 12.96
C GLY A 139 8.81 14.13 12.39
N GLN A 140 9.76 14.48 13.25
CA GLN A 140 11.15 14.69 12.88
C GLN A 140 11.80 13.47 12.22
N ASN A 141 11.39 12.25 12.57
CA ASN A 141 11.96 11.04 11.94
C ASN A 141 11.54 10.92 10.48
N LEU A 142 10.33 11.38 10.12
CA LEU A 142 9.89 11.46 8.74
C LEU A 142 10.67 12.53 7.97
N ASP A 143 10.85 13.70 8.58
CA ASP A 143 11.64 14.79 7.98
C ASP A 143 13.09 14.37 7.73
N ASN A 144 13.69 13.65 8.68
CA ASN A 144 15.05 13.12 8.55
C ASN A 144 15.13 12.13 7.38
N LEU A 145 14.18 11.21 7.28
CA LEU A 145 14.14 10.25 6.17
C LEU A 145 13.94 10.96 4.82
N ALA A 146 13.12 12.02 4.77
CA ALA A 146 12.94 12.82 3.56
C ALA A 146 14.24 13.53 3.13
N ASN A 147 15.08 13.95 4.07
CA ASN A 147 16.38 14.56 3.77
C ASN A 147 17.41 13.58 3.21
N GLU A 148 17.18 12.27 3.32
CA GLU A 148 17.99 11.23 2.67
C GLU A 148 17.61 11.01 1.19
N ALA A 149 16.54 11.66 0.71
CA ALA A 149 16.16 11.58 -0.69
C ALA A 149 17.29 12.10 -1.60
N PRO A 150 17.57 11.45 -2.73
CA PRO A 150 18.50 11.95 -3.73
C PRO A 150 18.13 13.36 -4.15
N LYS A 151 19.12 14.23 -4.31
CA LYS A 151 18.91 15.58 -4.83
C LYS A 151 18.78 15.52 -6.35
N ASP A 152 17.88 16.34 -6.89
CA ASP A 152 17.67 16.54 -8.33
C ASP A 152 18.90 17.11 -9.05
#